data_AF-S5Z4V8-F1
#
_entry.id   AF-S5Z4V8-F1
#
_cell.length_a   1.000
_cell.length_b   1.000
_cell.length_c   1.000
_cell.angle_alpha   90.00
_cell.angle_beta   90.00
_cell.angle_gamma   90.00
#
_symmetry.space_group_name_H-M   'P 1'
#
loop_
_entity.id
_entity.type
_entity.pdbx_description
1 polymer ?
#
loop_
_entity_poly.entity_id
_entity_poly.type
_entity_poly.pdbx_seq_one_letter_code
_entity_poly.pdbx_strand_id
1 'polypeptide(L)'
;MIVVATFENHLFVELAISALRQKGIAPHHLFAVPLDRRTEPPRLLDTIHRADGLSFLDLAAIFGTCFMLLGSIYGYVLTWGPIIWGIIGAVGGIGLGLLLTHISHPSRGERKDFLFRFSE
;
A
#
# COMPACT_ATOMS: atom_id res chain seq x y z
N MET A 1 23.33 -15.93 28.43
CA MET A 1 21.98 -15.35 28.62
C MET A 1 21.35 -15.21 27.24
N ILE A 2 20.12 -15.70 27.03
CA ILE A 2 19.45 -15.67 25.73
C ILE A 2 18.39 -14.57 25.78
N VAL A 3 18.45 -13.63 24.84
CA VAL A 3 17.47 -12.55 24.69
C VAL A 3 16.73 -12.77 23.39
N VAL A 4 15.41 -12.91 23.45
CA VAL A 4 14.54 -13.09 22.28
C VAL A 4 13.60 -11.90 22.22
N ALA A 5 13.48 -11.30 21.05
CA ALA A 5 12.55 -10.22 20.77
C ALA A 5 11.86 -10.48 19.43
N THR A 6 10.58 -10.14 19.35
CA THR A 6 9.77 -10.29 18.14
C THR A 6 9.36 -8.90 17.66
N PHE A 7 9.63 -8.62 16.39
CA PHE A 7 9.31 -7.35 15.76
C PHE A 7 8.49 -7.60 14.49
N GLU A 8 7.72 -6.61 14.08
CA GLU A 8 7.13 -6.60 12.75
C GLU A 8 8.22 -6.42 11.69
N ASN A 9 8.03 -7.04 10.52
CA ASN A 9 8.99 -6.90 9.43
C ASN A 9 8.95 -5.45 8.90
N HIS A 10 9.96 -4.67 9.29
CA HIS A 10 10.12 -3.27 8.90
C HIS A 10 11.61 -2.96 8.71
N LEU A 11 11.91 -2.01 7.82
CA LEU A 11 13.25 -1.50 7.54
C LEU A 11 14.06 -1.14 8.82
N PHE A 12 13.42 -0.64 9.87
CA PHE A 12 14.10 -0.29 11.12
C PHE A 12 14.68 -1.52 11.85
N VAL A 13 14.07 -2.70 11.70
CA VAL A 13 14.58 -3.95 12.28
C VAL A 13 15.86 -4.38 11.55
N GLU A 14 15.88 -4.28 10.23
CA GLU A 14 17.08 -4.54 9.44
C GLU A 14 18.21 -3.57 9.76
N LEU A 15 17.86 -2.29 9.95
CA LEU A 15 18.81 -1.25 10.35
C LEU A 15 19.38 -1.53 11.76
N ALA A 16 18.53 -1.94 12.70
CA ALA A 16 18.94 -2.30 14.05
C ALA A 16 19.86 -3.52 14.06
N ILE A 17 19.55 -4.57 13.28
CA ILE A 17 20.42 -5.74 13.11
C ILE A 17 21.78 -5.33 12.54
N SER A 18 21.79 -4.42 11.56
CA SER A 18 23.02 -3.92 10.95
C SER A 18 23.85 -3.09 11.95
N ALA A 19 23.21 -2.25 12.75
CA ALA A 19 23.87 -1.49 13.81
C ALA A 19 24.45 -2.40 14.91
N LEU A 20 23.78 -3.50 15.25
CA LEU A 20 24.28 -4.50 16.19
C LEU A 20 25.54 -5.20 15.68
N ARG A 21 25.59 -5.53 14.37
CA ARG A 21 26.82 -6.04 13.75
C ARG A 21 27.94 -5.02 13.77
N GLN A 22 27.65 -3.75 13.46
CA GLN A 22 28.65 -2.67 13.50
C GLN A 22 29.22 -2.43 14.91
N LYS A 23 28.42 -2.67 15.96
CA LYS A 23 28.87 -2.60 17.36
C LYS A 23 29.71 -3.80 17.81
N GLY A 24 30.04 -4.75 16.93
CA GLY A 24 30.95 -5.86 17.22
C GLY A 24 30.27 -7.15 17.67
N ILE A 25 28.94 -7.26 17.53
CA ILE A 25 28.26 -8.54 17.76
C ILE A 25 28.54 -9.45 16.55
N ALA A 26 29.27 -10.53 16.80
CA ALA A 26 29.63 -11.46 15.76
C ALA A 26 28.38 -12.17 15.18
N PRO A 27 28.35 -12.47 13.86
CA PRO A 27 27.17 -13.04 13.20
C PRO A 27 26.68 -14.35 13.81
N HIS A 28 27.58 -15.16 14.39
CA HIS A 28 27.26 -16.42 15.03
C HIS A 28 26.48 -16.28 16.35
N HIS A 29 26.43 -15.07 16.93
CA HIS A 29 25.64 -14.77 18.13
C HIS A 29 24.30 -14.11 17.81
N LEU A 30 24.00 -13.86 16.53
CA LEU A 30 22.78 -13.18 16.11
C LEU A 30 21.96 -14.07 15.20
N PHE A 31 20.79 -14.48 15.67
CA PHE A 31 19.87 -15.33 14.92
C PHE A 31 18.57 -14.56 14.66
N ALA A 32 18.27 -14.34 13.38
CA ALA A 32 17.04 -13.69 12.93
C ALA A 32 16.26 -14.66 12.05
N VAL A 33 15.01 -14.95 12.43
CA VAL A 33 14.11 -15.83 11.68
C VAL A 33 12.85 -15.03 11.32
N PRO A 34 12.40 -15.05 10.06
CA PRO A 34 11.12 -14.47 9.71
C PRO A 34 10.00 -15.24 10.40
N LEU A 35 9.24 -14.58 11.27
CA LEU A 35 7.97 -15.12 11.76
C LEU A 35 6.90 -14.87 10.70
N ASP A 36 6.39 -15.95 10.11
CA ASP A 36 5.27 -15.87 9.19
C ASP A 36 3.98 -15.55 9.97
N ARG A 37 3.50 -14.30 9.86
CA ARG A 37 2.14 -13.97 10.28
C ARG A 37 1.22 -14.38 9.14
N ARG A 38 0.34 -15.35 9.41
CA ARG A 38 -0.83 -15.63 8.57
C ARG A 38 -1.44 -14.29 8.17
N THR A 39 -1.40 -14.01 6.88
CA THR A 39 -1.84 -12.75 6.27
C THR A 39 -3.27 -12.47 6.70
N GLU A 40 -3.44 -11.49 7.58
CA GLU A 40 -4.76 -10.90 7.78
C GLU A 40 -5.20 -10.31 6.43
N PRO A 41 -6.45 -10.53 6.01
CA PRO A 41 -6.94 -10.04 4.72
C PRO A 41 -6.74 -8.52 4.69
N PRO A 42 -6.20 -7.96 3.59
CA PRO A 42 -5.96 -6.53 3.50
C PRO A 42 -7.29 -5.81 3.71
N ARG A 43 -7.45 -5.19 4.87
CA ARG A 43 -8.61 -4.36 5.16
C ARG A 43 -8.50 -3.15 4.25
N LEU A 44 -9.58 -2.86 3.54
CA LEU A 44 -9.73 -1.80 2.53
C LEU A 44 -9.33 -0.38 3.00
N LEU A 45 -8.98 -0.22 4.29
CA LEU A 45 -8.68 1.05 4.96
C LEU A 45 -7.30 1.08 5.63
N ASP A 46 -6.52 -0.01 5.62
CA ASP A 46 -5.24 -0.09 6.34
C ASP A 46 -4.04 0.45 5.55
N THR A 47 -4.23 0.79 4.26
CA THR A 47 -3.18 1.24 3.34
C THR A 47 -2.77 2.71 3.53
N ILE A 48 -3.31 3.42 4.52
CA ILE A 48 -2.79 4.76 4.90
C ILE A 48 -1.49 4.60 5.69
N HIS A 49 -1.28 3.48 6.38
CA HIS A 49 -0.14 3.28 7.26
C HIS A 49 1.05 2.57 6.60
N ARG A 50 0.88 2.04 5.39
CA ARG A 50 1.94 1.34 4.66
C ARG A 50 2.48 2.24 3.57
N ALA A 51 3.76 2.62 3.68
CA ALA A 51 4.52 3.37 2.68
C ALA A 51 4.77 2.58 1.37
N ASP A 52 3.87 1.64 1.04
CA ASP A 52 3.80 0.97 -0.26
C ASP A 52 3.00 1.92 -1.15
N GLY A 53 3.67 2.80 -1.89
CA GLY A 53 3.13 3.99 -2.59
C GLY A 53 2.06 3.77 -3.68
N LEU A 54 1.24 2.73 -3.57
CA LEU A 54 0.05 2.45 -4.38
C LEU A 54 -1.16 2.37 -3.44
N SER A 55 -1.58 3.53 -2.91
CA SER A 55 -2.79 3.59 -2.10
C SER A 55 -4.00 3.71 -3.03
N PHE A 56 -4.99 2.82 -2.87
CA PHE A 56 -6.28 2.86 -3.59
C PHE A 56 -6.92 4.26 -3.57
N LEU A 57 -6.67 4.99 -2.49
CA LEU A 57 -7.15 6.35 -2.26
C LEU A 57 -6.45 7.39 -3.17
N ASP A 58 -5.17 7.20 -3.49
CA ASP A 58 -4.42 8.13 -4.35
C ASP A 58 -4.96 8.10 -5.79
N LEU A 59 -5.20 6.90 -6.32
CA LEU A 59 -5.81 6.74 -7.66
C LEU A 59 -7.23 7.32 -7.69
N ALA A 60 -8.02 7.07 -6.64
CA ALA A 60 -9.36 7.64 -6.51
C ALA A 60 -9.34 9.18 -6.42
N ALA A 61 -8.36 9.76 -5.73
CA ALA A 61 -8.20 11.21 -5.60
C ALA A 61 -7.80 11.86 -6.93
N ILE A 62 -6.86 11.26 -7.68
CA ILE A 62 -6.43 11.75 -8.99
C ILE A 62 -7.60 11.75 -9.98
N PHE A 63 -8.30 10.62 -10.10
CA PHE A 63 -9.46 10.52 -10.98
C PHE A 63 -10.62 11.42 -10.52
N GLY A 64 -10.90 11.47 -9.23
CA GLY A 64 -11.90 12.37 -8.64
C GLY A 64 -11.65 13.82 -9.01
N THR A 65 -10.41 14.30 -8.86
CA THR A 65 -10.04 15.69 -9.17
C THR A 65 -10.14 15.98 -10.67
N CYS A 66 -9.68 15.04 -11.52
CA CYS A 66 -9.74 15.19 -12.97
C CYS A 66 -11.19 15.27 -13.49
N PHE A 67 -12.05 14.35 -13.03
CA PHE A 67 -13.46 14.35 -13.41
C PHE A 67 -14.25 15.51 -12.79
N MET A 68 -13.90 15.96 -11.58
CA MET A 68 -14.45 17.17 -10.98
C MET A 68 -14.15 18.41 -11.83
N LEU A 69 -12.90 18.56 -12.28
CA LEU A 69 -12.48 19.69 -13.10
C LEU A 69 -13.26 19.69 -14.43
N LEU A 70 -13.30 18.54 -15.12
CA LEU A 70 -14.05 18.39 -16.35
C LEU A 70 -15.55 18.66 -16.15
N GLY A 71 -16.15 18.11 -15.09
CA GLY A 71 -17.56 18.35 -14.74
C GLY A 71 -17.87 19.81 -14.46
N SER A 72 -16.94 20.54 -13.81
CA SER A 72 -17.07 21.97 -13.57
C SER A 72 -16.99 22.77 -14.87
N ILE A 73 -16.04 22.44 -15.76
CA ILE A 73 -15.88 23.09 -17.08
C ILE A 73 -17.14 22.90 -17.93
N TYR A 74 -17.60 21.65 -18.10
CA TYR A 74 -18.79 21.36 -18.89
C TYR A 74 -20.09 21.81 -18.21
N GLY A 75 -20.08 21.95 -16.89
CA GLY A 75 -21.24 22.44 -16.14
C GLY A 75 -21.56 23.91 -16.37
N TYR A 76 -20.66 24.71 -16.96
CA TYR A 76 -21.02 26.03 -17.49
C TYR A 76 -21.95 25.97 -18.71
N VAL A 77 -21.92 24.85 -19.45
CA VAL A 77 -22.77 24.63 -20.63
C VAL A 77 -24.07 23.93 -20.24
N LEU A 78 -24.04 23.08 -19.21
CA LEU A 78 -25.22 22.33 -18.75
C LEU A 78 -26.09 23.13 -17.77
N THR A 79 -27.41 22.87 -17.83
CA THR A 79 -28.45 23.66 -17.16
C THR A 79 -28.38 23.71 -15.64
N TRP A 80 -27.72 22.75 -14.99
CA TRP A 80 -27.63 22.67 -13.52
C TRP A 80 -26.41 23.41 -12.95
N GLY A 81 -25.58 24.00 -13.82
CA GLY A 81 -24.45 24.83 -13.44
C GLY A 81 -23.18 24.06 -13.06
N PRO A 82 -22.03 24.76 -12.99
CA PRO A 82 -20.70 24.17 -12.83
C PRO A 82 -20.51 23.45 -11.50
N ILE A 83 -21.17 23.90 -10.43
CA ILE A 83 -21.02 23.34 -9.09
C ILE A 83 -21.61 21.92 -9.02
N ILE A 84 -22.83 21.74 -9.53
CA ILE A 84 -23.53 20.44 -9.44
C ILE A 84 -22.83 19.41 -10.33
N TRP A 85 -22.49 19.77 -11.56
CA TRP A 85 -21.77 18.88 -12.48
C TRP A 85 -20.33 18.59 -12.01
N GLY A 86 -19.67 19.54 -11.36
CA GLY A 86 -18.38 19.31 -10.71
C GLY A 86 -18.45 18.28 -9.58
N ILE A 87 -19.47 18.35 -8.71
CA ILE A 87 -19.67 17.38 -7.64
C ILE A 87 -19.98 16.00 -8.19
N ILE A 88 -20.84 15.90 -9.22
CA ILE A 88 -21.16 14.64 -9.88
C ILE A 88 -19.89 14.04 -10.52
N GLY A 89 -19.06 14.87 -11.17
CA GLY A 89 -17.77 14.48 -11.70
C GLY A 89 -16.82 13.96 -10.62
N ALA A 90 -16.73 14.63 -9.48
CA ALA A 90 -15.89 14.22 -8.36
C ALA A 90 -16.29 12.83 -7.82
N VAL A 91 -17.59 12.63 -7.54
CA VAL A 91 -18.13 11.37 -7.00
C VAL A 91 -17.97 10.24 -8.03
N GLY A 92 -18.27 10.51 -9.30
CA GLY A 92 -18.08 9.56 -10.39
C GLY A 92 -16.61 9.18 -10.59
N GLY A 93 -15.70 10.15 -10.52
CA GLY A 93 -14.27 9.94 -10.66
C GLY A 93 -13.65 9.12 -9.53
N ILE A 94 -14.06 9.39 -8.28
CA ILE A 94 -13.66 8.58 -7.12
C ILE A 94 -14.17 7.14 -7.29
N GLY A 95 -15.44 6.97 -7.67
CA GLY A 95 -16.03 5.65 -7.90
C GLY A 95 -15.31 4.86 -9.00
N LEU A 96 -14.99 5.51 -10.13
CA LEU A 96 -14.21 4.91 -11.21
C LEU A 96 -12.78 4.58 -10.79
N GLY A 97 -12.13 5.47 -10.04
CA GLY A 97 -10.78 5.23 -9.52
C GLY A 97 -10.72 3.98 -8.64
N LEU A 98 -11.69 3.83 -7.73
CA LEU A 98 -11.82 2.62 -6.89
C LEU A 98 -12.14 1.36 -7.70
N LEU A 99 -13.02 1.46 -8.71
CA LEU A 99 -13.36 0.35 -9.59
C LEU A 99 -12.14 -0.14 -10.38
N LEU A 100 -11.36 0.79 -10.92
CA LEU A 100 -10.11 0.49 -11.64
C LEU A 100 -9.10 -0.18 -10.72
N THR A 101 -8.96 0.28 -9.47
CA THR A 101 -8.04 -0.37 -8.54
C THR A 101 -8.49 -1.80 -8.18
N HIS A 102 -9.80 -2.04 -8.05
CA HIS A 102 -10.32 -3.39 -7.83
C HIS A 102 -10.02 -4.34 -9.01
N ILE A 103 -10.09 -3.84 -10.25
CA ILE A 103 -9.79 -4.64 -11.46
C ILE A 103 -8.28 -4.90 -11.61
N SER A 104 -7.44 -3.92 -11.28
CA SER A 104 -5.98 -3.99 -11.46
C SER A 104 -5.24 -4.70 -10.33
N HIS A 105 -5.89 -4.90 -9.18
CA HIS A 105 -5.49 -5.88 -8.16
C HIS A 105 -6.37 -7.15 -8.24
N PRO A 106 -6.25 -7.99 -9.30
CA PRO A 106 -6.74 -9.35 -9.17
C PRO A 106 -5.89 -9.99 -8.06
N SER A 107 -6.56 -10.57 -7.07
CA SER A 107 -5.96 -11.34 -5.97
C SER A 107 -4.71 -12.07 -6.47
N ARG A 108 -3.53 -11.52 -6.13
CA ARG A 108 -2.24 -12.06 -6.56
C ARG A 108 -1.96 -13.28 -5.69
N GLY A 109 -2.66 -14.37 -6.02
CA GLY A 109 -2.39 -15.70 -5.52
C GLY A 109 -0.95 -16.08 -5.83
N GLU A 110 -0.29 -16.61 -4.79
CA GLU A 110 0.92 -17.41 -4.81
C GLU A 110 2.16 -16.84 -5.52
N ARG A 111 3.01 -16.18 -4.73
CA ARG A 111 4.47 -16.27 -4.92
C ARG A 111 5.01 -17.39 -4.04
N LYS A 112 5.00 -18.63 -4.54
CA LYS A 112 5.68 -19.78 -3.91
C LYS A 112 7.11 -20.02 -4.38
N ASP A 113 7.70 -19.13 -5.18
CA ASP A 113 8.92 -19.50 -5.92
C ASP A 113 10.23 -18.96 -5.32
N PHE A 114 10.19 -18.22 -4.20
CA PHE A 114 11.41 -17.61 -3.65
C PHE A 114 12.10 -18.41 -2.53
N LEU A 115 11.45 -19.47 -2.03
CA LEU A 115 11.97 -20.29 -0.92
C LEU A 115 12.95 -21.39 -1.38
N PHE A 116 13.15 -21.61 -2.68
CA PHE A 116 14.05 -22.65 -3.19
C PHE A 116 15.47 -22.18 -3.52
N ARG A 117 15.83 -20.90 -3.31
CA ARG A 117 17.14 -20.36 -3.73
C ARG A 117 18.19 -20.20 -2.62
N PHE A 118 17.85 -20.43 -1.36
CA PHE A 118 18.78 -20.25 -0.23
C PHE A 118 19.22 -21.57 0.43
N SER A 119 19.03 -22.71 -0.25
CA SER A 119 19.43 -24.04 0.23
C SER A 119 20.48 -24.71 -0.67
N GLU A 120 21.38 -23.92 -1.27
CA GLU A 120 22.66 -24.41 -1.81
C GLU A 120 23.79 -23.48 -1.36
#